data_AF-A0A0E0A546-F1
#
_entry.id   AF-A0A0E0A546-F1
#
_cell.length_a   1.000
_cell.length_b   1.000
_cell.length_c   1.000
_cell.angle_alpha   90.00
_cell.angle_beta   90.00
_cell.angle_gamma   90.00
#
_symmetry.space_group_name_H-M   'P 1'
#
loop_
_entity.id
_entity.type
_entity.pdbx_description
1 polymer ?
#
loop_
_entity_poly.entity_id
_entity_poly.type
_entity_poly.pdbx_seq_one_letter_code
_entity_poly.pdbx_strand_id
1 'polypeptide(L)'
;MAVWGGLGQAATVAQLVGADVGGLISSIIQAAATARQNKRECDQLARRVVMIADLLPHLQDPEVMRRPEVRRPLAELGDTLREAHELVASCQGRSAAYRFVMAGRLADRFRDVQSKIDSYLIVFPFIAHIDITRRLDQIYRILAPNDTAAASSSSSAGSSQSDQIYNILVSNDTTAASSPSSAGSLQSPDALEFARISQGDGGEEFTVKELVAATNNFANEIGRGSSGSVYKGRLRDGREVAIKSMVKTSPDHGREESLMRGLAILSRLRHDHIVRLLGFCVVREKKRESTLLLSFRKKKKKAAERQAGELLLVYDYMENGSLADQLHGHLSSSSSSSPVMASWKMRIKMLLGVSRGIEYLHHGATTTPIIHGDIKLSNILVDSSWVPHLTDFGAAVINGMERPSTVVHGTAGYIDPELYSTMNQTRSSDVYSFGVVMLEMLTGKRPIFIDRKEEGEVTNLVAFSLPIIEDGELGRLLDRRPAEPTARQLEALEMVARTAARCVQLQRKERPAISEVVAILETALDLLLRDG
;
A
#
# COMPACT_ATOMS: atom_id res chain seq x y z
N MET A 1 4.85 -29.46 -29.32
CA MET A 1 4.59 -29.36 -30.77
C MET A 1 3.12 -29.08 -30.95
N ALA A 2 2.79 -27.89 -31.48
CA ALA A 2 1.46 -27.29 -31.73
C ALA A 2 0.60 -27.08 -30.46
N VAL A 3 0.05 -25.89 -30.16
CA VAL A 3 -0.67 -24.97 -31.05
C VAL A 3 -0.33 -23.52 -30.69
N TRP A 4 0.51 -22.87 -31.49
CA TRP A 4 0.61 -21.40 -31.56
C TRP A 4 -0.12 -20.96 -32.83
N GLY A 5 -1.44 -20.85 -32.73
CA GLY A 5 -2.26 -20.17 -33.72
C GLY A 5 -2.58 -18.78 -33.22
N GLY A 6 -1.70 -17.80 -33.48
CA GLY A 6 -1.87 -16.45 -32.94
C GLY A 6 -0.76 -15.45 -33.30
N LEU A 7 -0.16 -15.59 -34.49
CA LEU A 7 0.95 -14.71 -34.93
C LEU A 7 0.50 -13.26 -35.25
N GLY A 8 -0.78 -12.94 -35.14
CA GLY A 8 -1.30 -11.56 -35.18
C GLY A 8 -1.58 -10.95 -33.79
N GLN A 9 -1.55 -11.73 -32.71
CA GLN A 9 -2.09 -11.34 -31.39
C GLN A 9 -1.01 -11.18 -30.28
N ALA A 10 0.21 -11.70 -30.48
CA ALA A 10 1.36 -11.44 -29.60
C ALA A 10 2.02 -10.06 -29.83
N ALA A 11 1.71 -9.41 -30.95
CA ALA A 11 2.31 -8.13 -31.34
C ALA A 11 1.88 -6.97 -30.44
N THR A 12 0.65 -6.96 -29.94
CA THR A 12 0.09 -5.83 -29.18
C THR A 12 0.75 -5.69 -27.81
N VAL A 13 1.04 -6.81 -27.13
CA VAL A 13 1.71 -6.83 -25.81
C VAL A 13 3.20 -6.48 -25.95
N ALA A 14 3.87 -7.03 -26.97
CA ALA A 14 5.29 -6.75 -27.24
C ALA A 14 5.54 -5.28 -27.63
N GLN A 15 4.62 -4.65 -28.36
CA GLN A 15 4.70 -3.23 -28.75
C GLN A 15 4.55 -2.25 -27.58
N LEU A 16 3.84 -2.64 -26.51
CA LEU A 16 3.58 -1.78 -25.35
C LEU A 16 4.65 -1.89 -24.26
N VAL A 17 5.26 -3.05 -24.10
CA VAL A 17 6.29 -3.32 -23.07
C VAL A 17 7.71 -3.03 -23.58
N GLY A 18 7.87 -2.72 -24.88
CA GLY A 18 9.17 -2.36 -25.47
C GLY A 18 10.22 -3.47 -25.46
N ALA A 19 9.82 -4.72 -25.19
CA ALA A 19 10.70 -5.87 -25.05
C ALA A 19 9.99 -7.17 -25.47
N ASP A 20 10.76 -8.16 -25.92
CA ASP A 20 10.28 -9.54 -26.07
C ASP A 20 10.09 -10.17 -24.68
N VAL A 21 8.95 -9.87 -24.07
CA VAL A 21 8.55 -10.35 -22.74
C VAL A 21 8.54 -11.88 -22.69
N GLY A 22 8.07 -12.54 -23.75
CA GLY A 22 8.05 -14.00 -23.84
C GLY A 22 9.47 -14.59 -23.84
N GLY A 23 10.38 -13.98 -24.60
CA GLY A 23 11.80 -14.36 -24.62
C GLY A 23 12.50 -14.15 -23.27
N LEU A 24 12.23 -13.03 -22.59
CA LEU A 24 12.78 -12.75 -21.26
C LEU A 24 12.29 -13.75 -20.20
N ILE A 25 10.98 -14.03 -20.18
CA ILE A 25 10.37 -15.02 -19.28
C ILE A 25 11.04 -16.40 -19.45
N SER A 26 11.15 -16.86 -20.70
CA SER A 26 11.78 -18.14 -21.02
C SER A 26 13.24 -18.18 -20.54
N SER A 27 13.98 -17.10 -20.77
CA SER A 27 15.39 -16.96 -20.35
C SER A 27 15.54 -16.99 -18.83
N ILE A 28 14.64 -16.35 -18.08
CA ILE A 28 14.63 -16.37 -16.60
C ILE A 28 14.38 -17.79 -16.08
N ILE A 29 13.40 -18.50 -16.64
CA ILE A 29 13.07 -19.88 -16.23
C ILE A 29 14.26 -20.81 -16.47
N GLN A 30 14.88 -20.72 -17.66
CA GLN A 30 16.06 -21.52 -18.00
C GLN A 30 17.27 -21.17 -17.12
N ALA A 31 17.45 -19.88 -16.80
CA ALA A 31 18.52 -19.43 -15.92
C ALA A 31 18.31 -19.93 -14.48
N ALA A 32 17.08 -19.91 -13.97
CA ALA A 32 16.74 -20.40 -12.64
C ALA A 32 16.95 -21.92 -12.54
N ALA A 33 16.55 -22.68 -13.57
CA ALA A 33 16.74 -24.13 -13.64
C ALA A 33 18.22 -24.53 -13.50
N THR A 34 19.13 -23.70 -14.02
CA THR A 34 20.58 -23.95 -14.02
C THR A 34 21.35 -23.19 -12.92
N ALA A 35 20.65 -22.48 -12.04
CA ALA A 35 21.24 -21.75 -10.92
C ALA A 35 21.91 -22.71 -9.91
N ARG A 36 23.13 -22.36 -9.49
CA ARG A 36 23.93 -23.15 -8.54
C ARG A 36 24.00 -22.52 -7.14
N GLN A 37 23.50 -21.30 -6.98
CA GLN A 37 23.44 -20.54 -5.72
C GLN A 37 22.05 -19.89 -5.58
N ASN A 38 21.60 -19.64 -4.34
CA ASN A 38 20.29 -19.03 -4.02
C ASN A 38 19.13 -19.70 -4.79
N LYS A 39 19.19 -21.04 -4.87
CA LYS A 39 18.31 -21.86 -5.70
C LYS A 39 16.84 -21.65 -5.33
N ARG A 40 16.55 -21.53 -4.02
CA ARG A 40 15.21 -21.30 -3.50
C ARG A 40 14.64 -19.95 -3.98
N GLU A 41 15.44 -18.89 -3.93
CA GLU A 41 15.08 -17.53 -4.34
C GLU A 41 14.90 -17.44 -5.85
N CYS A 42 15.80 -18.07 -6.63
CA CYS A 42 15.70 -18.21 -8.08
C CYS A 42 14.43 -18.95 -8.49
N ASP A 43 14.13 -20.09 -7.86
CA ASP A 43 12.94 -20.88 -8.15
C ASP A 43 11.65 -20.15 -7.76
N GLN A 44 11.68 -19.39 -6.66
CA GLN A 44 10.53 -18.58 -6.23
C GLN A 44 10.27 -17.40 -7.17
N LEU A 45 11.33 -16.75 -7.64
CA LEU A 45 11.24 -15.69 -8.64
C LEU A 45 10.72 -16.25 -9.98
N ALA A 46 11.24 -17.39 -10.43
CA ALA A 46 10.78 -18.05 -11.66
C ALA A 46 9.30 -18.43 -11.58
N ARG A 47 8.82 -18.97 -10.45
CA ARG A 47 7.38 -19.26 -10.25
C ARG A 47 6.49 -18.03 -10.41
N ARG A 48 6.92 -16.88 -9.88
CA ARG A 48 6.17 -15.62 -10.01
C ARG A 48 6.17 -15.08 -11.45
N VAL A 49 7.30 -15.21 -12.14
CA VAL A 49 7.41 -14.82 -13.55
C VAL A 49 6.54 -15.72 -14.44
N VAL A 50 6.39 -17.01 -14.10
CA VAL A 50 5.44 -17.91 -14.77
C VAL A 50 4.00 -17.44 -14.56
N MET A 51 3.62 -17.03 -13.35
CA MET A 51 2.27 -16.47 -13.13
C MET A 51 2.00 -15.24 -14.02
N ILE A 52 2.99 -14.36 -14.23
CA ILE A 52 2.85 -13.25 -15.18
C ILE A 52 2.63 -13.79 -16.60
N ALA A 53 3.38 -14.81 -17.02
CA ALA A 53 3.24 -15.44 -18.33
C ALA A 53 1.83 -16.01 -18.56
N ASP A 54 1.24 -16.64 -17.55
CA ASP A 54 -0.10 -17.23 -17.61
C ASP A 54 -1.19 -16.17 -17.64
N LEU A 55 -0.95 -15.01 -17.02
CA LEU A 55 -1.91 -13.92 -16.93
C LEU A 55 -1.85 -12.96 -18.14
N LEU A 56 -0.70 -12.82 -18.80
CA LEU A 56 -0.54 -11.94 -19.98
C LEU A 56 -1.53 -12.22 -21.12
N PRO A 57 -1.88 -13.48 -21.46
CA PRO A 57 -2.92 -13.79 -22.44
C PRO A 57 -4.31 -13.26 -22.08
N HIS A 58 -4.61 -13.05 -20.79
CA HIS A 58 -5.90 -12.53 -20.35
C HIS A 58 -6.04 -11.02 -20.57
N LEU A 59 -4.95 -10.33 -20.95
CA LEU A 59 -4.93 -8.90 -21.25
C LEU A 59 -5.17 -8.57 -22.72
N GLN A 60 -5.65 -9.53 -23.52
CA GLN A 60 -5.74 -9.43 -24.97
C GLN A 60 -6.86 -8.49 -25.49
N ASP A 61 -7.72 -7.94 -24.62
CA ASP A 61 -8.75 -6.97 -25.03
C ASP A 61 -8.08 -5.61 -25.39
N PRO A 62 -8.16 -5.16 -26.66
CA PRO A 62 -7.56 -3.89 -27.10
C PRO A 62 -8.08 -2.67 -26.34
N GLU A 63 -9.33 -2.71 -25.86
CA GLU A 63 -9.93 -1.62 -25.08
C GLU A 63 -9.43 -1.59 -23.63
N VAL A 64 -9.02 -2.75 -23.08
CA VAL A 64 -8.34 -2.84 -21.78
C VAL A 64 -6.89 -2.36 -21.91
N MET A 65 -6.23 -2.65 -23.04
CA MET A 65 -4.83 -2.25 -23.29
C MET A 65 -4.64 -0.76 -23.63
N ARG A 66 -5.67 -0.08 -24.14
CA ARG A 66 -5.64 1.37 -24.43
C ARG A 66 -5.70 2.23 -23.18
N ARG A 67 -6.11 1.66 -22.06
CA ARG A 67 -6.29 2.34 -20.78
C ARG A 67 -4.95 2.70 -20.13
N PRO A 68 -4.71 3.98 -19.77
CA PRO A 68 -3.50 4.40 -19.06
C PRO A 68 -3.19 3.57 -17.81
N GLU A 69 -4.24 3.07 -17.14
CA GLU A 69 -4.24 2.24 -15.93
C GLU A 69 -3.53 0.91 -16.07
N VAL A 70 -3.67 0.30 -17.25
CA VAL A 70 -3.08 -1.01 -17.59
C VAL A 70 -1.75 -0.78 -18.31
N ARG A 71 -1.70 0.25 -19.15
CA ARG A 71 -0.52 0.58 -19.95
C ARG A 71 0.67 1.07 -19.12
N ARG A 72 0.46 1.91 -18.11
CA ARG A 72 1.55 2.49 -17.32
C ARG A 72 2.30 1.45 -16.49
N PRO A 73 1.65 0.58 -15.69
CA PRO A 73 2.36 -0.48 -14.99
C PRO A 73 3.06 -1.44 -15.97
N LEU A 74 2.39 -1.86 -17.05
CA LEU A 74 3.00 -2.81 -17.99
C LEU A 74 4.19 -2.24 -18.78
N ALA A 75 4.30 -0.92 -18.92
CA ALA A 75 5.44 -0.30 -19.60
C ALA A 75 6.78 -0.59 -18.90
N GLU A 76 6.79 -0.75 -17.58
CA GLU A 76 7.99 -1.01 -16.78
C GLU A 76 8.26 -2.51 -16.55
N LEU A 77 7.32 -3.37 -16.92
CA LEU A 77 7.44 -4.83 -16.76
C LEU A 77 8.64 -5.38 -17.54
N GLY A 78 8.91 -4.87 -18.73
CA GLY A 78 10.03 -5.29 -19.58
C GLY A 78 11.39 -5.04 -18.91
N ASP A 79 11.54 -3.89 -18.27
CA ASP A 79 12.76 -3.52 -17.55
C ASP A 79 12.93 -4.36 -16.28
N THR A 80 11.84 -4.58 -15.54
CA THR A 80 11.86 -5.45 -14.36
C THR A 80 12.21 -6.90 -14.72
N LEU A 81 11.69 -7.43 -15.82
CA LEU A 81 12.03 -8.78 -16.29
C LEU A 81 13.50 -8.87 -16.73
N ARG A 82 14.07 -7.81 -17.31
CA ARG A 82 15.49 -7.76 -17.64
C ARG A 82 16.36 -7.76 -16.38
N GLU A 83 15.98 -7.00 -15.36
CA GLU A 83 16.64 -7.00 -14.05
C GLU A 83 16.55 -8.38 -13.39
N ALA A 84 15.38 -9.03 -13.46
CA ALA A 84 15.18 -10.39 -12.97
C ALA A 84 16.08 -11.41 -13.67
N HIS A 85 16.21 -11.31 -15.00
CA HIS A 85 17.08 -12.18 -15.78
C HIS A 85 18.56 -12.02 -15.37
N GLU A 86 19.05 -10.79 -15.27
CA GLU A 86 20.42 -10.51 -14.83
C GLU A 86 20.70 -11.07 -13.42
N LEU A 87 19.74 -10.92 -12.52
CA LEU A 87 19.84 -11.39 -11.15
C LEU A 87 19.91 -12.92 -11.07
N VAL A 88 19.05 -13.62 -11.81
CA VAL A 88 19.05 -15.10 -11.86
C VAL A 88 20.29 -15.63 -12.58
N ALA A 89 20.71 -15.00 -13.68
CA ALA A 89 21.93 -15.36 -14.40
C ALA A 89 23.19 -15.24 -13.52
N SER A 90 23.24 -14.24 -12.63
CA SER A 90 24.35 -14.07 -11.68
C SER A 90 24.52 -15.27 -10.74
N CYS A 91 23.44 -16.05 -10.50
CA CYS A 91 23.44 -17.23 -9.65
C CYS A 91 24.00 -18.50 -10.33
N GLN A 92 24.38 -18.43 -11.61
CA GLN A 92 25.00 -19.53 -12.37
C GLN A 92 26.53 -19.57 -12.24
N GLY A 93 27.14 -18.48 -11.76
CA GLY A 93 28.59 -18.26 -11.67
C GLY A 93 29.30 -19.05 -10.57
N ARG A 94 30.62 -19.27 -10.74
CA ARG A 94 31.46 -20.15 -9.89
C ARG A 94 32.35 -19.44 -8.85
N SER A 95 32.30 -18.12 -8.73
CA SER A 95 33.26 -17.39 -7.87
C SER A 95 32.99 -17.58 -6.37
N ALA A 96 33.99 -18.10 -5.65
CA ALA A 96 33.97 -18.21 -4.18
C ALA A 96 34.12 -16.84 -3.47
N ALA A 97 34.82 -15.89 -4.09
CA ALA A 97 34.95 -14.52 -3.57
C ALA A 97 33.62 -13.75 -3.61
N TYR A 98 32.76 -14.06 -4.58
CA TYR A 98 31.41 -13.50 -4.69
C TYR A 98 30.48 -13.98 -3.57
N ARG A 99 30.60 -15.26 -3.15
CA ARG A 99 29.82 -15.85 -2.03
C ARG A 99 30.05 -15.17 -0.69
N PHE A 100 31.24 -14.64 -0.44
CA PHE A 100 31.62 -14.09 0.86
C PHE A 100 31.30 -12.59 1.03
N VAL A 101 31.14 -11.84 -0.08
CA VAL A 101 31.00 -10.36 -0.06
C VAL A 101 29.60 -9.87 -0.49
N MET A 102 28.76 -10.75 -1.07
CA MET A 102 27.49 -10.34 -1.72
C MET A 102 26.22 -11.06 -1.22
N ALA A 103 26.30 -12.04 -0.31
CA ALA A 103 25.13 -12.84 0.09
C ALA A 103 23.93 -12.00 0.61
N GLY A 104 24.19 -10.97 1.45
CA GLY A 104 23.15 -10.06 1.93
C GLY A 104 22.59 -9.13 0.84
N ARG A 105 23.45 -8.57 -0.02
CA ARG A 105 23.06 -7.69 -1.14
C ARG A 105 22.25 -8.41 -2.22
N LEU A 106 22.52 -9.70 -2.42
CA LEU A 106 21.83 -10.50 -3.43
C LEU A 106 20.41 -10.87 -2.97
N ALA A 107 20.23 -11.26 -1.71
CA ALA A 107 18.90 -11.54 -1.14
C ALA A 107 17.98 -10.30 -1.15
N ASP A 108 18.53 -9.11 -0.92
CA ASP A 108 17.78 -7.87 -0.97
C ASP A 108 17.39 -7.47 -2.41
N ARG A 109 18.27 -7.70 -3.40
CA ARG A 109 17.92 -7.55 -4.82
C ARG A 109 16.84 -8.54 -5.26
N PHE A 110 16.90 -9.79 -4.78
CA PHE A 110 15.82 -10.75 -5.00
C PHE A 110 14.50 -10.25 -4.40
N ARG A 111 14.53 -9.65 -3.21
CA ARG A 111 13.33 -9.10 -2.58
C ARG A 111 12.76 -7.91 -3.35
N ASP A 112 13.61 -7.00 -3.84
CA ASP A 112 13.20 -5.84 -4.64
C ASP A 112 12.55 -6.24 -5.97
N VAL A 113 13.22 -7.10 -6.73
CA VAL A 113 12.70 -7.62 -8.00
C VAL A 113 11.43 -8.45 -7.78
N GLN A 114 11.38 -9.26 -6.73
CA GLN A 114 10.14 -9.98 -6.36
C GLN A 114 9.02 -9.02 -5.99
N SER A 115 9.30 -7.93 -5.28
CA SER A 115 8.29 -6.91 -4.94
C SER A 115 7.76 -6.20 -6.18
N LYS A 116 8.61 -5.85 -7.14
CA LYS A 116 8.20 -5.27 -8.44
C LYS A 116 7.36 -6.26 -9.23
N ILE A 117 7.76 -7.52 -9.32
CA ILE A 117 6.98 -8.58 -9.97
C ILE A 117 5.64 -8.81 -9.29
N ASP A 118 5.62 -8.85 -7.96
CA ASP A 118 4.40 -8.97 -7.17
C ASP A 118 3.49 -7.75 -7.43
N SER A 119 4.04 -6.54 -7.62
CA SER A 119 3.28 -5.35 -8.03
C SER A 119 2.57 -5.50 -9.38
N TYR A 120 3.18 -6.17 -10.36
CA TYR A 120 2.52 -6.48 -11.63
C TYR A 120 1.49 -7.60 -11.49
N LEU A 121 1.79 -8.64 -10.70
CA LEU A 121 0.83 -9.70 -10.38
C LEU A 121 -0.43 -9.19 -9.69
N ILE A 122 -0.31 -8.09 -8.94
CA ILE A 122 -1.43 -7.39 -8.31
C ILE A 122 -2.32 -6.68 -9.36
N VAL A 123 -1.77 -6.21 -10.48
CA VAL A 123 -2.50 -5.54 -11.57
C VAL A 123 -3.46 -6.48 -12.32
N PHE A 124 -3.16 -7.78 -12.38
CA PHE A 124 -4.00 -8.74 -13.14
C PHE A 124 -5.36 -9.05 -12.47
N PRO A 125 -5.48 -9.26 -11.14
CA PRO A 125 -6.77 -9.29 -10.45
C PRO A 125 -7.57 -8.00 -10.60
N PHE A 126 -6.93 -6.83 -10.77
CA PHE A 126 -7.63 -5.58 -11.10
C PHE A 126 -8.21 -5.60 -12.52
N ILE A 127 -7.52 -6.20 -13.49
CA ILE A 127 -8.03 -6.34 -14.85
C ILE A 127 -9.19 -7.33 -14.90
N ALA A 128 -9.09 -8.45 -14.18
CA ALA A 128 -10.20 -9.37 -13.99
C ALA A 128 -11.41 -8.68 -13.33
N HIS A 129 -11.19 -7.83 -12.31
CA HIS A 129 -12.26 -7.09 -11.66
C HIS A 129 -12.89 -6.03 -12.58
N ILE A 130 -12.09 -5.29 -13.36
CA ILE A 130 -12.58 -4.35 -14.38
C ILE A 130 -13.42 -5.08 -15.44
N ASP A 131 -13.00 -6.26 -15.88
CA ASP A 131 -13.74 -7.05 -16.86
C ASP A 131 -15.02 -7.66 -16.30
N ILE A 132 -15.03 -8.12 -15.04
CA ILE A 132 -16.24 -8.61 -14.35
C ILE A 132 -17.23 -7.46 -14.19
N THR A 133 -16.81 -6.32 -13.63
CA THR A 133 -17.68 -5.16 -13.42
C THR A 133 -18.21 -4.59 -14.73
N ARG A 134 -17.41 -4.60 -15.82
CA ARG A 134 -17.86 -4.18 -17.15
C ARG A 134 -18.84 -5.18 -17.78
N ARG A 135 -18.59 -6.49 -17.66
CA ARG A 135 -19.53 -7.51 -18.13
C ARG A 135 -20.86 -7.39 -17.39
N LEU A 136 -20.82 -7.15 -16.09
CA LEU A 136 -22.03 -6.89 -15.29
C LEU A 136 -22.73 -5.58 -15.70
N ASP A 137 -22.01 -4.48 -15.90
CA ASP A 137 -22.58 -3.21 -16.39
C ASP A 137 -23.18 -3.33 -17.80
N GLN A 138 -22.56 -4.13 -18.67
CA GLN A 138 -23.05 -4.42 -20.02
C GLN A 138 -24.26 -5.36 -20.00
N ILE A 139 -24.27 -6.37 -19.13
CA ILE A 139 -25.43 -7.23 -18.88
C ILE A 139 -26.58 -6.41 -18.28
N TYR A 140 -26.31 -5.52 -17.33
CA TYR A 140 -27.31 -4.66 -16.71
C TYR A 140 -27.95 -3.71 -17.73
N ARG A 141 -27.16 -3.14 -18.66
CA ARG A 141 -27.68 -2.35 -19.79
C ARG A 141 -28.52 -3.16 -20.79
N ILE A 142 -28.26 -4.47 -20.92
CA ILE A 142 -29.05 -5.37 -21.75
C ILE A 142 -30.36 -5.76 -21.04
N LEU A 143 -30.32 -5.96 -19.72
CA LEU A 143 -31.45 -6.37 -18.89
C LEU A 143 -32.39 -5.22 -18.50
N ALA A 144 -31.89 -3.98 -18.48
CA ALA A 144 -32.67 -2.76 -18.24
C ALA A 144 -32.58 -1.82 -19.46
N PRO A 145 -33.27 -2.12 -20.58
CA PRO A 145 -33.39 -1.17 -21.68
C PRO A 145 -34.16 0.06 -21.19
N ASN A 146 -33.58 1.24 -21.40
CA ASN A 146 -34.23 2.51 -21.06
C ASN A 146 -35.60 2.62 -21.75
N ASP A 147 -36.68 2.53 -20.97
CA ASP A 147 -38.02 2.95 -21.35
C ASP A 147 -38.07 4.48 -21.42
N THR A 148 -37.51 5.07 -22.47
CA THR A 148 -37.96 6.35 -23.05
C THR A 148 -37.31 6.55 -24.41
N ALA A 149 -37.85 5.89 -25.43
CA ALA A 149 -37.66 6.27 -26.82
C ALA A 149 -39.02 6.21 -27.53
N ALA A 150 -39.81 7.28 -27.43
CA ALA A 150 -40.86 7.60 -28.41
C ALA A 150 -41.42 9.02 -28.20
N ALA A 151 -40.78 10.02 -28.81
CA ALA A 151 -41.49 11.10 -29.49
C ALA A 151 -40.55 11.73 -30.52
N SER A 152 -41.02 11.74 -31.76
CA SER A 152 -40.28 11.83 -33.01
C SER A 152 -40.15 13.25 -33.57
N SER A 153 -38.98 13.51 -34.16
CA SER A 153 -38.72 14.11 -35.49
C SER A 153 -39.00 15.59 -35.80
N SER A 154 -38.08 16.11 -36.65
CA SER A 154 -38.06 17.36 -37.43
C SER A 154 -37.68 18.64 -36.64
N SER A 155 -36.79 19.54 -37.08
CA SER A 155 -36.07 19.75 -38.34
C SER A 155 -34.97 20.81 -38.17
N SER A 156 -33.84 20.60 -38.85
CA SER A 156 -32.92 21.58 -39.48
C SER A 156 -32.47 22.90 -38.80
N ALA A 157 -31.12 23.04 -38.78
CA ALA A 157 -30.30 24.22 -39.11
C ALA A 157 -30.07 25.33 -38.04
N GLY A 158 -28.79 25.69 -37.87
CA GLY A 158 -28.40 27.06 -37.50
C GLY A 158 -27.42 27.23 -36.34
N SER A 159 -26.12 27.10 -36.65
CA SER A 159 -24.98 27.95 -36.19
C SER A 159 -24.77 28.35 -34.71
N SER A 160 -23.54 28.04 -34.27
CA SER A 160 -22.60 28.91 -33.53
C SER A 160 -22.86 29.23 -32.05
N GLN A 161 -22.01 28.68 -31.18
CA GLN A 161 -21.10 29.43 -30.29
C GLN A 161 -20.50 28.49 -29.24
N SER A 162 -19.20 28.22 -29.33
CA SER A 162 -18.23 28.20 -28.20
C SER A 162 -16.99 27.37 -28.55
N ASP A 163 -16.24 27.82 -29.56
CA ASP A 163 -14.84 27.44 -29.79
C ASP A 163 -14.05 28.72 -30.03
N GLN A 164 -13.45 29.25 -28.96
CA GLN A 164 -12.41 30.28 -28.87
C GLN A 164 -12.33 30.61 -27.37
N ILE A 165 -11.23 30.40 -26.66
CA ILE A 165 -10.04 31.23 -26.74
C ILE A 165 -8.83 30.41 -26.27
N TYR A 166 -7.90 30.17 -27.19
CA TYR A 166 -6.48 29.97 -26.92
C TYR A 166 -5.79 31.27 -27.36
N ASN A 167 -4.90 31.80 -26.51
CA ASN A 167 -3.92 32.87 -26.75
C ASN A 167 -4.40 34.32 -26.95
N ILE A 168 -4.19 35.17 -25.94
CA ILE A 168 -3.51 36.47 -26.10
C ILE A 168 -2.58 36.69 -24.88
N LEU A 169 -1.27 36.69 -25.15
CA LEU A 169 -0.24 37.36 -24.35
C LEU A 169 -0.14 38.83 -24.80
N VAL A 170 0.39 39.67 -23.90
CA VAL A 170 1.21 40.88 -24.12
C VAL A 170 0.59 42.25 -23.76
N SER A 171 1.30 42.91 -22.81
CA SER A 171 1.41 44.35 -22.46
C SER A 171 0.50 44.83 -21.33
N ASN A 172 0.94 45.19 -20.12
CA ASN A 172 1.90 46.22 -19.60
C ASN A 172 1.09 46.93 -18.48
N ASP A 173 1.55 47.30 -17.29
CA ASP A 173 2.73 48.10 -16.96
C ASP A 173 3.20 47.90 -15.50
N THR A 174 4.51 47.72 -15.36
CA THR A 174 5.47 48.54 -14.59
C THR A 174 5.09 49.09 -13.19
N THR A 175 5.83 48.65 -12.16
CA THR A 175 6.72 49.53 -11.37
C THR A 175 7.66 48.70 -10.49
N ALA A 176 8.95 49.02 -10.59
CA ALA A 176 10.05 48.34 -9.96
C ALA A 176 10.37 48.91 -8.56
N ALA A 177 10.77 48.05 -7.64
CA ALA A 177 11.72 48.40 -6.59
C ALA A 177 12.63 47.20 -6.31
N SER A 178 13.92 47.51 -6.20
CA SER A 178 15.11 46.67 -6.30
C SER A 178 15.33 45.64 -5.19
N SER A 179 15.93 44.51 -5.59
CA SER A 179 16.49 43.42 -4.77
C SER A 179 17.57 43.88 -3.77
N PRO A 180 17.98 42.99 -2.85
CA PRO A 180 19.23 42.31 -3.14
C PRO A 180 19.13 40.78 -3.06
N SER A 181 19.78 40.19 -4.05
CA SER A 181 20.12 38.79 -4.23
C SER A 181 20.92 38.21 -3.06
N SER A 182 20.40 37.14 -2.47
CA SER A 182 21.21 36.08 -1.88
C SER A 182 20.64 34.73 -2.31
N ALA A 183 21.37 34.04 -3.17
CA ALA A 183 21.08 32.67 -3.59
C ALA A 183 21.24 31.72 -2.38
N GLY A 184 20.15 31.54 -1.62
CA GLY A 184 20.01 30.47 -0.64
C GLY A 184 19.54 29.22 -1.36
N SER A 185 20.30 28.13 -1.26
CA SER A 185 19.90 26.81 -1.75
C SER A 185 18.50 26.46 -1.21
N LEU A 186 17.54 26.17 -2.09
CA LEU A 186 16.25 25.60 -1.72
C LEU A 186 16.51 24.26 -0.99
N GLN A 187 16.37 24.27 0.34
CA GLN A 187 16.32 23.06 1.15
C GLN A 187 14.98 22.37 0.89
N SER A 188 14.96 21.04 0.84
CA SER A 188 13.71 20.29 0.77
C SER A 188 12.85 20.57 2.02
N PRO A 189 11.51 20.62 1.90
CA PRO A 189 10.60 20.87 3.02
C PRO A 189 10.90 19.99 4.24
N ASP A 190 11.23 18.71 4.00
CA ASP A 190 11.49 17.68 5.02
C ASP A 190 12.71 17.99 5.92
N ALA A 191 13.73 18.68 5.38
CA ALA A 191 14.91 19.06 6.14
C ALA A 191 14.64 20.26 7.08
N LEU A 192 13.74 21.15 6.66
CA LEU A 192 13.26 22.25 7.49
C LEU A 192 12.34 21.75 8.61
N GLU A 193 11.55 20.72 8.33
CA GLU A 193 10.61 20.13 9.27
C GLU A 193 11.30 19.32 10.37
N PHE A 194 12.34 18.56 10.03
CA PHE A 194 13.21 17.91 11.01
C PHE A 194 13.85 18.93 11.99
N ALA A 195 14.25 20.10 11.49
CA ALA A 195 14.80 21.18 12.31
C ALA A 195 13.74 21.81 13.24
N ARG A 196 12.46 21.83 12.85
CA ARG A 196 11.34 22.29 13.70
C ARG A 196 10.96 21.26 14.76
N ILE A 197 10.93 19.97 14.40
CA ILE A 197 10.66 18.85 15.31
C ILE A 197 11.69 18.80 16.44
N SER A 198 12.95 19.10 16.12
CA SER A 198 14.05 19.24 17.09
C SER A 198 13.88 20.40 18.09
N GLN A 199 12.90 21.30 17.89
CA GLN A 199 12.70 22.53 18.68
C GLN A 199 11.39 22.60 19.49
N GLY A 200 10.63 21.51 19.63
CA GLY A 200 9.73 21.37 20.78
C GLY A 200 8.30 20.88 20.59
N ASP A 201 7.95 20.19 19.50
CA ASP A 201 6.56 19.70 19.32
C ASP A 201 6.44 18.25 18.78
N GLY A 202 7.53 17.46 18.74
CA GLY A 202 7.55 16.16 18.04
C GLY A 202 7.91 14.92 18.85
N GLY A 203 7.74 14.95 20.18
CA GLY A 203 8.04 13.83 21.07
C GLY A 203 9.43 13.89 21.70
N GLU A 204 9.70 12.96 22.63
CA GLU A 204 10.94 12.87 23.41
C GLU A 204 12.13 12.44 22.50
N GLU A 205 13.26 13.16 22.53
CA GLU A 205 14.48 12.70 21.85
C GLU A 205 15.21 11.70 22.75
N PHE A 206 15.17 10.42 22.37
CA PHE A 206 15.84 9.34 23.10
C PHE A 206 17.29 9.18 22.63
N THR A 207 18.16 8.79 23.55
CA THR A 207 19.51 8.38 23.20
C THR A 207 19.57 6.92 22.77
N VAL A 208 20.51 6.59 21.89
CA VAL A 208 20.77 5.20 21.48
C VAL A 208 21.01 4.28 22.69
N LYS A 209 21.70 4.79 23.72
CA LYS A 209 22.00 4.02 24.93
C LYS A 209 20.73 3.65 25.70
N GLU A 210 19.76 4.54 25.76
CA GLU A 210 18.48 4.29 26.42
C GLU A 210 17.69 3.22 25.68
N LEU A 211 17.58 3.33 24.35
CA LEU A 211 16.84 2.36 23.55
C LEU A 211 17.51 0.98 23.52
N VAL A 212 18.85 0.94 23.49
CA VAL A 212 19.62 -0.30 23.62
C VAL A 212 19.37 -0.97 24.96
N ALA A 213 19.38 -0.20 26.06
CA ALA A 213 19.08 -0.74 27.38
C ALA A 213 17.62 -1.22 27.48
N ALA A 214 16.67 -0.45 26.95
CA ALA A 214 15.25 -0.75 26.99
C ALA A 214 14.89 -2.03 26.22
N THR A 215 15.60 -2.34 25.15
CA THR A 215 15.33 -3.48 24.26
C THR A 215 16.22 -4.70 24.50
N ASN A 216 17.08 -4.65 25.53
CA ASN A 216 18.13 -5.65 25.76
C ASN A 216 18.97 -5.89 24.49
N ASN A 217 19.56 -4.82 23.95
CA ASN A 217 20.30 -4.82 22.69
C ASN A 217 19.46 -5.28 21.48
N PHE A 218 18.22 -4.80 21.36
CA PHE A 218 17.30 -5.14 20.27
C PHE A 218 17.05 -6.66 20.12
N ALA A 219 17.07 -7.40 21.23
CA ALA A 219 16.90 -8.85 21.22
C ALA A 219 15.45 -9.30 20.97
N ASN A 220 14.47 -8.48 21.34
CA ASN A 220 13.05 -8.82 21.25
C ASN A 220 12.38 -8.18 20.01
N GLU A 221 12.65 -8.75 18.84
CA GLU A 221 11.99 -8.35 17.59
C GLU A 221 10.56 -8.90 17.55
N ILE A 222 9.57 -8.00 17.49
CA ILE A 222 8.14 -8.33 17.50
C ILE A 222 7.50 -8.26 16.12
N GLY A 223 8.19 -7.71 15.13
CA GLY A 223 7.69 -7.65 13.76
C GLY A 223 8.74 -7.17 12.77
N ARG A 224 8.65 -7.66 11.53
CA ARG A 224 9.50 -7.24 10.41
C ARG A 224 8.66 -7.06 9.16
N GLY A 225 8.72 -5.87 8.56
CA GLY A 225 7.99 -5.51 7.33
C GLY A 225 8.87 -4.79 6.31
N SER A 226 8.24 -4.33 5.22
CA SER A 226 8.88 -3.44 4.22
C SER A 226 9.37 -2.13 4.86
N SER A 227 8.66 -1.69 5.91
CA SER A 227 8.91 -0.50 6.70
C SER A 227 9.91 -0.72 7.87
N GLY A 228 10.64 -1.85 7.90
CA GLY A 228 11.70 -2.11 8.87
C GLY A 228 11.37 -3.15 9.95
N SER A 229 12.22 -3.21 10.96
CA SER A 229 12.07 -4.09 12.14
C SER A 229 11.48 -3.32 13.32
N VAL A 230 10.61 -3.97 14.08
CA VAL A 230 9.99 -3.42 15.28
C VAL A 230 10.41 -4.25 16.48
N TYR A 231 10.84 -3.58 17.54
CA TYR A 231 11.33 -4.19 18.76
C TYR A 231 10.48 -3.78 19.96
N LYS A 232 10.18 -4.72 20.85
CA LYS A 232 9.59 -4.40 22.15
C LYS A 232 10.68 -3.97 23.12
N GLY A 233 10.45 -2.88 23.83
CA GLY A 233 11.32 -2.41 24.90
C GLY A 233 10.55 -1.98 26.14
N ARG A 234 11.27 -1.78 27.24
CA ARG A 234 10.76 -1.17 28.47
C ARG A 234 11.69 -0.04 28.88
N LEU A 235 11.18 1.19 28.89
CA LEU A 235 11.91 2.38 29.31
C LEU A 235 12.17 2.36 30.83
N ARG A 236 13.10 3.20 31.29
CA ARG A 236 13.52 3.27 32.71
C ARG A 236 12.38 3.69 33.65
N ASP A 237 11.43 4.46 33.14
CA ASP A 237 10.23 4.90 33.86
C ASP A 237 9.14 3.81 33.91
N GLY A 238 9.39 2.64 33.31
CA GLY A 238 8.49 1.50 33.32
C GLY A 238 7.55 1.40 32.11
N ARG A 239 7.48 2.42 31.24
CA ARG A 239 6.66 2.40 30.03
C ARG A 239 7.11 1.27 29.09
N GLU A 240 6.17 0.47 28.61
CA GLU A 240 6.41 -0.47 27.51
C GLU A 240 6.30 0.26 26.17
N VAL A 241 7.27 0.04 25.28
CA VAL A 241 7.37 0.77 24.01
C VAL A 241 7.65 -0.16 22.85
N ALA A 242 7.20 0.25 21.66
CA ALA A 242 7.59 -0.35 20.40
C ALA A 242 8.58 0.58 19.68
N ILE A 243 9.73 0.03 19.27
CA ILE A 243 10.79 0.79 18.60
C ILE A 243 10.90 0.30 17.17
N LYS A 244 10.56 1.15 16.20
CA LYS A 244 10.69 0.88 14.77
C LYS A 244 12.06 1.36 14.28
N SER A 245 12.87 0.45 13.78
CA SER A 245 14.19 0.68 13.20
C SER A 245 14.18 0.38 11.70
N MET A 246 14.91 1.20 10.95
CA MET A 246 15.31 0.88 9.59
C MET A 246 16.79 0.51 9.57
N VAL A 247 17.08 -0.78 9.41
CA VAL A 247 18.44 -1.24 9.17
C VAL A 247 18.89 -0.74 7.80
N LYS A 248 19.96 0.07 7.77
CA LYS A 248 20.63 0.49 6.54
C LYS A 248 21.28 -0.72 5.84
N THR A 249 20.55 -1.38 4.95
CA THR A 249 21.15 -2.29 3.97
C THR A 249 20.95 -1.83 2.53
N SER A 250 21.01 -0.52 2.26
CA SER A 250 21.36 0.09 0.96
C SER A 250 21.12 1.61 1.00
N PRO A 251 21.72 2.40 0.08
CA PRO A 251 21.44 3.83 -0.08
C PRO A 251 20.09 4.06 -0.79
N ASP A 252 19.05 3.32 -0.40
CA ASP A 252 17.72 3.46 -0.96
C ASP A 252 17.01 4.63 -0.27
N HIS A 253 16.87 5.74 -1.01
CA HIS A 253 16.42 7.02 -0.46
C HIS A 253 14.93 7.00 -0.06
N GLY A 254 14.12 6.13 -0.67
CA GLY A 254 12.66 6.09 -0.42
C GLY A 254 12.28 5.60 0.99
N ARG A 255 13.15 4.79 1.62
CA ARG A 255 12.90 4.23 2.96
C ARG A 255 13.13 5.22 4.09
N GLU A 256 14.16 6.05 3.97
CA GLU A 256 14.42 7.15 4.91
C GLU A 256 13.33 8.22 4.77
N GLU A 257 12.93 8.54 3.54
CA GLU A 257 11.82 9.47 3.26
C GLU A 257 10.51 9.00 3.89
N SER A 258 10.17 7.72 3.77
CA SER A 258 8.98 7.13 4.40
C SER A 258 8.97 7.30 5.92
N LEU A 259 10.10 7.08 6.58
CA LEU A 259 10.19 7.18 8.03
C LEU A 259 10.17 8.64 8.52
N MET A 260 10.80 9.55 7.77
CA MET A 260 10.74 10.99 7.99
C MET A 260 9.33 11.54 7.79
N ARG A 261 8.63 11.09 6.74
CA ARG A 261 7.22 11.39 6.49
C ARG A 261 6.34 10.91 7.64
N GLY A 262 6.55 9.68 8.09
CA GLY A 262 5.87 9.13 9.27
C GLY A 262 6.10 9.98 10.53
N LEU A 263 7.33 10.38 10.80
CA LEU A 263 7.69 11.26 11.92
C LEU A 263 7.01 12.64 11.80
N ALA A 264 7.09 13.28 10.63
CA ALA A 264 6.52 14.61 10.38
C ALA A 264 4.99 14.62 10.53
N ILE A 265 4.31 13.56 10.10
CA ILE A 265 2.86 13.44 10.23
C ILE A 265 2.48 13.06 11.65
N LEU A 266 3.00 11.95 12.19
CA LEU A 266 2.58 11.42 13.50
C LEU A 266 2.89 12.34 14.68
N SER A 267 3.95 13.15 14.59
CA SER A 267 4.24 14.16 15.63
C SER A 267 3.08 15.14 15.87
N ARG A 268 2.21 15.32 14.87
CA ARG A 268 1.09 16.27 14.88
C ARG A 268 -0.25 15.62 15.24
N LEU A 269 -0.27 14.31 15.45
CA LEU A 269 -1.50 13.53 15.62
C LEU A 269 -1.71 13.12 17.07
N ARG A 270 -2.91 13.38 17.57
CA ARG A 270 -3.38 13.00 18.91
C ARG A 270 -4.83 12.53 18.76
N HIS A 271 -5.06 11.22 18.82
CA HIS A 271 -6.40 10.65 18.71
C HIS A 271 -6.42 9.23 19.27
N ASP A 272 -7.53 8.82 19.91
CA ASP A 272 -7.69 7.51 20.56
C ASP A 272 -7.61 6.31 19.60
N HIS A 273 -7.68 6.57 18.29
CA HIS A 273 -7.60 5.55 17.24
C HIS A 273 -6.39 5.72 16.30
N ILE A 274 -5.36 6.45 16.75
CA ILE A 274 -4.09 6.61 16.05
C ILE A 274 -2.96 6.30 17.01
N VAL A 275 -1.97 5.52 16.58
CA VAL A 275 -0.81 5.18 17.41
C VAL A 275 -0.11 6.45 17.89
N ARG A 276 0.15 6.55 19.19
CA ARG A 276 0.87 7.68 19.75
C ARG A 276 2.37 7.51 19.52
N LEU A 277 2.97 8.48 18.83
CA LEU A 277 4.42 8.64 18.80
C LEU A 277 4.89 9.24 20.13
N LEU A 278 5.73 8.50 20.85
CA LEU A 278 6.36 8.98 22.09
C LEU A 278 7.57 9.85 21.81
N GLY A 279 8.32 9.51 20.75
CA GLY A 279 9.54 10.21 20.41
C GLY A 279 10.36 9.50 19.36
N PHE A 280 11.61 9.93 19.23
CA PHE A 280 12.52 9.44 18.20
C PHE A 280 13.97 9.40 18.71
N CYS A 281 14.84 8.68 17.99
CA CYS A 281 16.27 8.65 18.27
C CYS A 281 17.05 8.72 16.96
N VAL A 282 18.05 9.61 16.91
CA VAL A 282 18.92 9.80 15.74
C VAL A 282 20.29 9.16 16.03
N VAL A 283 20.55 8.01 15.45
CA VAL A 283 21.82 7.30 15.53
C VAL A 283 22.81 7.94 14.57
N ARG A 284 23.68 8.81 15.09
CA ARG A 284 24.79 9.39 14.31
C ARG A 284 25.96 8.40 14.30
N GLU A 285 26.34 7.88 13.12
CA GLU A 285 27.54 7.05 12.98
C GLU A 285 28.79 7.87 13.38
N LYS A 286 29.54 7.40 14.38
CA LYS A 286 30.90 7.89 14.60
C LYS A 286 31.79 7.33 13.50
N LYS A 287 32.46 8.21 12.75
CA LYS A 287 33.58 7.81 11.89
C LYS A 287 34.51 6.92 12.70
N ARG A 288 34.67 5.66 12.31
CA ARG A 288 35.94 4.98 12.55
C ARG A 288 36.96 5.77 11.77
N GLU A 289 37.75 6.60 12.45
CA GLU A 289 39.04 7.01 11.92
C GLU A 289 39.85 5.73 11.70
N SER A 290 39.82 5.22 10.48
CA SER A 290 40.82 4.26 10.03
C SER A 290 42.15 4.99 9.98
N THR A 291 42.80 5.07 11.13
CA THR A 291 44.24 5.27 11.25
C THR A 291 44.92 4.03 10.67
N LEU A 292 45.02 3.97 9.34
CA LEU A 292 46.02 3.16 8.66
C LEU A 292 46.55 3.98 7.49
N LEU A 293 47.78 4.43 7.69
CA LEU A 293 48.64 5.07 6.71
C LEU A 293 48.75 4.20 5.45
N LEU A 294 48.50 4.79 4.27
CA LEU A 294 49.49 4.82 3.19
C LEU A 294 49.08 5.81 2.09
N SER A 295 49.82 6.92 2.03
CA SER A 295 50.36 7.59 0.85
C SER A 295 49.54 7.76 -0.46
N PHE A 296 49.53 9.02 -0.90
CA PHE A 296 49.45 9.56 -2.27
C PHE A 296 48.19 10.34 -2.71
N ARG A 297 48.34 11.67 -2.60
CA ARG A 297 48.00 12.74 -3.56
C ARG A 297 46.60 12.79 -4.24
N LYS A 298 45.92 13.87 -3.83
CA LYS A 298 45.24 14.94 -4.61
C LYS A 298 43.72 14.86 -4.88
N LYS A 299 43.10 16.00 -4.53
CA LYS A 299 41.76 16.54 -4.83
C LYS A 299 40.56 15.93 -4.07
N LYS A 300 40.33 16.43 -2.84
CA LYS A 300 39.01 16.42 -2.20
C LYS A 300 38.30 17.75 -2.46
N LYS A 301 37.41 17.78 -3.44
CA LYS A 301 36.25 18.67 -3.42
C LYS A 301 35.29 18.02 -2.41
N LYS A 302 35.22 18.55 -1.18
CA LYS A 302 34.23 18.11 -0.19
C LYS A 302 32.85 18.52 -0.70
N ALA A 303 32.20 17.64 -1.46
CA ALA A 303 30.75 17.57 -1.40
C ALA A 303 30.42 17.18 0.05
N ALA A 304 29.61 18.00 0.72
CA ALA A 304 29.06 17.65 2.01
C ALA A 304 28.12 16.45 1.79
N GLU A 305 28.68 15.25 1.87
CA GLU A 305 27.94 14.00 1.93
C GLU A 305 27.08 14.11 3.20
N ARG A 306 25.76 14.30 3.01
CA ARG A 306 24.78 14.29 4.11
C ARG A 306 24.87 12.91 4.74
N GLN A 307 25.52 12.85 5.90
CA GLN A 307 25.67 11.63 6.67
C GLN A 307 24.31 11.33 7.33
N ALA A 308 23.45 10.57 6.66
CA ALA A 308 22.18 10.13 7.23
C ALA A 308 22.45 9.33 8.52
N GLY A 309 21.89 9.75 9.66
CA GLY A 309 21.84 8.92 10.85
C GLY A 309 20.77 7.83 10.68
N GLU A 310 20.88 6.70 11.39
CA GLU A 310 19.73 5.79 11.49
C GLU A 310 18.67 6.44 12.39
N LEU A 311 17.43 6.54 11.91
CA LEU A 311 16.31 7.10 12.66
C LEU A 311 15.47 5.97 13.25
N LEU A 312 15.25 6.04 14.56
CA LEU A 312 14.40 5.12 15.31
C LEU A 312 13.16 5.87 15.79
N LEU A 313 11.98 5.29 15.60
CA LEU A 313 10.72 5.85 16.12
C LEU A 313 10.23 5.03 17.30
N VAL A 314 9.79 5.72 18.36
CA VAL A 314 9.36 5.12 19.62
C VAL A 314 7.87 5.38 19.79
N TYR A 315 7.09 4.31 19.93
CA TYR A 315 5.65 4.32 20.07
C TYR A 315 5.21 3.67 21.37
N ASP A 316 3.97 3.92 21.79
CA ASP A 316 3.31 3.06 22.76
C ASP A 316 3.27 1.61 22.23
N TYR A 317 3.53 0.65 23.11
CA TYR A 317 3.40 -0.77 22.77
C TYR A 317 1.93 -1.19 22.77
N MET A 318 1.52 -1.94 21.75
CA MET A 318 0.15 -2.43 21.57
C MET A 318 0.12 -3.93 21.89
N GLU A 319 -0.43 -4.30 23.04
CA GLU A 319 -0.30 -5.64 23.63
C GLU A 319 -1.03 -6.73 22.85
N ASN A 320 -2.12 -6.37 22.17
CA ASN A 320 -2.93 -7.31 21.40
C ASN A 320 -2.50 -7.40 19.92
N GLY A 321 -1.35 -6.82 19.55
CA GLY A 321 -0.80 -6.96 18.20
C GLY A 321 -1.67 -6.34 17.11
N SER A 322 -1.61 -6.85 15.88
CA SER A 322 -2.40 -6.33 14.76
C SER A 322 -3.76 -7.01 14.62
N LEU A 323 -4.74 -6.33 14.03
CA LEU A 323 -6.02 -6.97 13.69
C LEU A 323 -5.85 -8.13 12.70
N ALA A 324 -4.81 -8.12 11.86
CA ALA A 324 -4.51 -9.25 10.99
C ALA A 324 -4.17 -10.51 11.80
N ASP A 325 -3.39 -10.37 12.86
CA ASP A 325 -3.08 -11.47 13.79
C ASP A 325 -4.32 -11.90 14.55
N GLN A 326 -5.14 -10.93 14.99
CA GLN A 326 -6.37 -11.20 15.74
C GLN A 326 -7.47 -11.84 14.90
N LEU A 327 -7.49 -11.66 13.57
CA LEU A 327 -8.50 -12.25 12.69
C LEU A 327 -8.02 -13.55 12.05
N HIS A 328 -6.75 -13.64 11.62
CA HIS A 328 -6.22 -14.79 10.87
C HIS A 328 -5.44 -15.77 11.74
N GLY A 329 -5.17 -15.41 12.99
CA GLY A 329 -4.36 -16.18 13.93
C GLY A 329 -2.86 -16.01 13.70
N HIS A 330 -2.09 -16.11 14.78
CA HIS A 330 -0.63 -16.19 14.71
C HIS A 330 -0.23 -17.59 14.23
N LEU A 331 0.80 -17.69 13.37
CA LEU A 331 1.38 -18.98 12.97
C LEU A 331 2.02 -19.77 14.14
N SER A 332 2.02 -19.22 15.37
CA SER A 332 2.92 -19.65 16.45
C SER A 332 2.30 -19.73 17.84
N SER A 333 1.02 -19.39 18.04
CA SER A 333 0.40 -19.44 19.38
C SER A 333 -0.86 -20.31 19.37
N SER A 334 -0.76 -21.49 19.96
CA SER A 334 -1.91 -22.27 20.41
C SER A 334 -2.52 -21.62 21.65
N SER A 335 -3.86 -21.65 21.75
CA SER A 335 -4.66 -21.72 22.99
C SER A 335 -5.50 -20.54 23.52
N SER A 336 -5.74 -19.45 22.78
CA SER A 336 -6.92 -18.59 23.07
C SER A 336 -7.57 -18.04 21.80
N SER A 337 -8.86 -18.32 21.61
CA SER A 337 -9.65 -17.74 20.51
C SER A 337 -9.73 -16.22 20.68
N SER A 338 -9.25 -15.47 19.69
CA SER A 338 -9.33 -14.01 19.68
C SER A 338 -10.81 -13.55 19.77
N PRO A 339 -11.14 -12.54 20.60
CA PRO A 339 -12.44 -11.89 20.60
C PRO A 339 -12.88 -11.40 19.22
N VAL A 340 -11.94 -10.95 18.39
CA VAL A 340 -12.21 -10.52 17.00
C VAL A 340 -12.64 -11.71 16.16
N MET A 341 -11.99 -12.87 16.29
CA MET A 341 -12.39 -14.10 15.59
C MET A 341 -13.77 -14.59 16.02
N ALA A 342 -14.12 -14.46 17.30
CA ALA A 342 -15.30 -15.08 17.89
C ALA A 342 -16.58 -14.22 17.87
N SER A 343 -16.50 -12.89 17.69
CA SER A 343 -17.65 -12.00 17.94
C SER A 343 -17.87 -10.94 16.86
N TRP A 344 -19.05 -10.95 16.25
CA TRP A 344 -19.49 -9.88 15.33
C TRP A 344 -19.48 -8.50 15.98
N LYS A 345 -19.91 -8.40 17.23
CA LYS A 345 -19.87 -7.16 18.03
C LYS A 345 -18.45 -6.62 18.14
N MET A 346 -17.49 -7.50 18.37
CA MET A 346 -16.10 -7.08 18.44
C MET A 346 -15.60 -6.56 17.09
N ARG A 347 -15.93 -7.25 15.99
CA ARG A 347 -15.55 -6.85 14.64
C ARG A 347 -16.09 -5.46 14.27
N ILE A 348 -17.37 -5.20 14.52
CA ILE A 348 -17.99 -3.89 14.24
C ILE A 348 -17.39 -2.80 15.14
N LYS A 349 -17.11 -3.09 16.42
CA LYS A 349 -16.38 -2.14 17.30
C LYS A 349 -15.01 -1.76 16.76
N MET A 350 -14.24 -2.74 16.27
CA MET A 350 -12.93 -2.47 15.67
C MET A 350 -13.08 -1.57 14.43
N LEU A 351 -14.03 -1.91 13.54
CA LEU A 351 -14.31 -1.11 12.34
C LEU A 351 -14.69 0.33 12.68
N LEU A 352 -15.56 0.53 13.68
CA LEU A 352 -15.98 1.86 14.13
C LEU A 352 -14.82 2.68 14.70
N GLY A 353 -13.94 2.07 15.50
CA GLY A 353 -12.77 2.78 16.02
C GLY A 353 -11.83 3.21 14.89
N VAL A 354 -11.55 2.31 13.95
CA VAL A 354 -10.71 2.60 12.78
C VAL A 354 -11.32 3.72 11.93
N SER A 355 -12.63 3.67 11.64
CA SER A 355 -13.28 4.69 10.81
C SER A 355 -13.24 6.07 11.44
N ARG A 356 -13.37 6.18 12.77
CA ARG A 356 -13.16 7.43 13.52
C ARG A 356 -11.73 7.95 13.40
N GLY A 357 -10.74 7.04 13.45
CA GLY A 357 -9.35 7.40 13.18
C GLY A 357 -9.14 7.99 11.78
N ILE A 358 -9.76 7.37 10.75
CA ILE A 358 -9.70 7.87 9.36
C ILE A 358 -10.42 9.22 9.23
N GLU A 359 -11.59 9.36 9.83
CA GLU A 359 -12.36 10.61 9.83
C GLU A 359 -11.56 11.77 10.43
N TYR A 360 -10.88 11.53 11.56
CA TYR A 360 -9.98 12.49 12.17
C TYR A 360 -8.88 12.91 11.19
N LEU A 361 -8.22 11.98 10.49
CA LEU A 361 -7.20 12.32 9.48
C LEU A 361 -7.75 13.19 8.35
N HIS A 362 -8.98 12.90 7.89
CA HIS A 362 -9.58 13.55 6.73
C HIS A 362 -10.14 14.95 7.01
N HIS A 363 -10.56 15.22 8.25
CA HIS A 363 -11.29 16.43 8.62
C HIS A 363 -10.84 17.12 9.91
N GLY A 364 -10.30 16.38 10.88
CA GLY A 364 -10.08 16.88 12.25
C GLY A 364 -8.61 17.14 12.64
N ALA A 365 -7.66 16.51 11.95
CA ALA A 365 -6.27 16.47 12.36
C ALA A 365 -5.52 17.80 12.12
N THR A 366 -5.72 18.40 10.95
CA THR A 366 -5.14 19.71 10.60
C THR A 366 -6.07 20.45 9.65
N THR A 367 -5.73 21.69 9.29
CA THR A 367 -6.44 22.45 8.25
C THR A 367 -6.43 21.76 6.89
N THR A 368 -5.45 20.88 6.67
CA THR A 368 -5.27 20.13 5.43
C THR A 368 -5.50 18.64 5.68
N PRO A 369 -6.26 17.94 4.81
CA PRO A 369 -6.51 16.52 4.98
C PRO A 369 -5.23 15.70 4.90
N ILE A 370 -5.10 14.76 5.83
CA ILE A 370 -4.07 13.73 5.79
C ILE A 370 -4.71 12.48 5.20
N ILE A 371 -4.08 11.92 4.18
CA ILE A 371 -4.54 10.68 3.54
C ILE A 371 -3.52 9.60 3.89
N HIS A 372 -3.96 8.51 4.52
CA HIS A 372 -3.06 7.51 5.09
C HIS A 372 -2.35 6.68 4.02
N GLY A 373 -3.07 6.18 3.00
CA GLY A 373 -2.49 5.51 1.84
C GLY A 373 -2.10 4.04 1.99
N ASP A 374 -2.18 3.47 3.20
CA ASP A 374 -1.87 2.05 3.43
C ASP A 374 -2.73 1.49 4.57
N ILE A 375 -4.04 1.73 4.49
CA ILE A 375 -5.00 1.19 5.45
C ILE A 375 -5.19 -0.31 5.16
N LYS A 376 -4.85 -1.14 6.15
CA LYS A 376 -4.95 -2.61 6.10
C LYS A 376 -4.93 -3.18 7.52
N LEU A 377 -5.38 -4.42 7.69
CA LEU A 377 -5.44 -5.05 9.02
C LEU A 377 -4.09 -5.16 9.74
N SER A 378 -2.97 -5.29 9.02
CA SER A 378 -1.64 -5.33 9.64
C SER A 378 -1.13 -3.96 10.11
N ASN A 379 -1.74 -2.87 9.63
CA ASN A 379 -1.46 -1.50 10.07
C ASN A 379 -2.53 -0.98 11.06
N ILE A 380 -3.37 -1.87 11.59
CA ILE A 380 -4.31 -1.54 12.67
C ILE A 380 -3.90 -2.37 13.88
N LEU A 381 -3.28 -1.71 14.86
CA LEU A 381 -2.85 -2.34 16.11
C LEU A 381 -3.95 -2.25 17.17
N VAL A 382 -3.89 -3.11 18.17
CA VAL A 382 -4.87 -3.18 19.24
C VAL A 382 -4.17 -3.09 20.59
N ASP A 383 -4.60 -2.13 21.41
CA ASP A 383 -4.08 -1.97 22.77
C ASP A 383 -4.69 -2.99 23.75
N SER A 384 -4.20 -3.02 24.99
CA SER A 384 -4.72 -3.87 26.07
C SER A 384 -6.20 -3.67 26.40
N SER A 385 -6.79 -2.52 26.06
CA SER A 385 -8.20 -2.20 26.26
C SER A 385 -9.09 -2.59 25.06
N TRP A 386 -8.51 -3.25 24.06
CA TRP A 386 -9.16 -3.60 22.80
C TRP A 386 -9.65 -2.39 21.99
N VAL A 387 -8.85 -1.32 21.98
CA VAL A 387 -9.06 -0.15 21.15
C VAL A 387 -8.15 -0.25 19.92
N PRO A 388 -8.69 -0.11 18.69
CA PRO A 388 -7.90 -0.16 17.48
C PRO A 388 -7.19 1.18 17.23
N HIS A 389 -5.94 1.10 16.75
CA HIS A 389 -5.07 2.23 16.46
C HIS A 389 -4.43 2.10 15.08
N LEU A 390 -4.62 3.10 14.22
CA LEU A 390 -3.91 3.19 12.94
C LEU A 390 -2.42 3.44 13.16
N THR A 391 -1.57 2.74 12.41
CA THR A 391 -0.11 2.88 12.41
C THR A 391 0.45 2.89 10.99
N ASP A 392 1.77 3.10 10.88
CA ASP A 392 2.53 3.12 9.64
C ASP A 392 2.13 4.22 8.64
N PHE A 393 2.39 5.47 9.05
CA PHE A 393 2.18 6.68 8.24
C PHE A 393 3.29 6.91 7.20
N GLY A 394 4.07 5.88 6.87
CA GLY A 394 5.19 6.00 5.95
C GLY A 394 4.79 6.28 4.50
N ALA A 395 3.54 6.02 4.15
CA ALA A 395 2.94 6.31 2.84
C ALA A 395 1.92 7.46 2.90
N ALA A 396 1.76 8.12 4.06
CA ALA A 396 0.72 9.12 4.25
C ALA A 396 1.09 10.45 3.59
N VAL A 397 0.10 11.11 2.97
CA VAL A 397 0.30 12.37 2.24
C VAL A 397 -0.57 13.47 2.82
N ILE A 398 -0.07 14.70 2.81
CA ILE A 398 -0.82 15.90 3.19
C ILE A 398 -1.32 16.57 1.91
N ASN A 399 -2.63 16.53 1.68
CA ASN A 399 -3.23 16.92 0.40
C ASN A 399 -3.00 18.42 0.08
N GLY A 400 -2.09 18.73 -0.85
CA GLY A 400 -1.75 20.11 -1.24
C GLY A 400 -0.29 20.52 -0.97
N MET A 401 0.52 19.67 -0.33
CA MET A 401 1.95 19.91 -0.10
C MET A 401 2.89 19.07 -0.96
N GLU A 402 2.43 17.98 -1.57
CA GLU A 402 3.28 17.04 -2.31
C GLU A 402 2.99 17.01 -3.83
N ARG A 403 4.05 16.85 -4.63
CA ARG A 403 3.92 16.55 -6.07
C ARG A 403 3.33 15.16 -6.25
N PRO A 404 2.57 14.88 -7.33
CA PRO A 404 2.15 13.52 -7.65
C PRO A 404 3.37 12.59 -7.62
N SER A 405 3.29 11.54 -6.80
CA SER A 405 4.36 10.56 -6.63
C SER A 405 4.59 9.84 -7.96
N THR A 406 5.87 9.57 -8.28
CA THR A 406 6.22 8.71 -9.42
C THR A 406 6.02 7.22 -9.12
N VAL A 407 5.71 6.87 -7.86
CA VAL A 407 5.54 5.49 -7.38
C VAL A 407 4.22 5.35 -6.64
N VAL A 408 3.43 4.34 -6.98
CA VAL A 408 2.24 3.95 -6.23
C VAL A 408 2.69 3.26 -4.94
N HIS A 409 2.30 3.83 -3.80
CA HIS A 409 2.52 3.23 -2.48
C HIS A 409 1.24 2.50 -2.03
N GLY A 410 1.38 1.44 -1.25
CA GLY A 410 0.25 0.69 -0.68
C GLY A 410 0.43 -0.83 -0.78
N THR A 411 -0.54 -1.57 -0.24
CA THR A 411 -0.50 -3.04 -0.17
C THR A 411 -1.46 -3.70 -1.13
N ALA A 412 -0.94 -4.70 -1.85
CA ALA A 412 -1.67 -5.70 -2.63
C ALA A 412 -3.08 -6.01 -2.10
N GLY A 413 -4.11 -5.82 -2.93
CA GLY A 413 -5.50 -6.12 -2.57
C GLY A 413 -6.24 -5.02 -1.80
N TYR A 414 -5.54 -4.04 -1.22
CA TYR A 414 -6.14 -2.86 -0.57
C TYR A 414 -6.01 -1.58 -1.40
N ILE A 415 -5.16 -1.57 -2.44
CA ILE A 415 -4.88 -0.38 -3.24
C ILE A 415 -6.11 0.02 -4.04
N ASP A 416 -6.47 1.31 -3.96
CA ASP A 416 -7.49 1.93 -4.81
C ASP A 416 -7.13 1.76 -6.30
N PRO A 417 -7.98 1.10 -7.11
CA PRO A 417 -7.69 0.88 -8.53
C PRO A 417 -7.48 2.18 -9.32
N GLU A 418 -8.16 3.28 -8.98
CA GLU A 418 -7.97 4.58 -9.65
C GLU A 418 -6.65 5.26 -9.26
N LEU A 419 -5.93 4.77 -8.24
CA LEU A 419 -4.61 5.29 -7.86
C LEU A 419 -3.57 5.00 -8.95
N TYR A 420 -3.65 3.84 -9.61
CA TYR A 420 -2.76 3.49 -10.72
C TYR A 420 -2.94 4.41 -11.94
N SER A 421 -4.18 4.87 -12.19
CA SER A 421 -4.49 5.82 -13.27
C SER A 421 -3.98 7.22 -12.97
N THR A 422 -4.30 7.68 -11.77
CA THR A 422 -4.22 9.10 -11.42
C THR A 422 -2.86 9.47 -10.83
N MET A 423 -2.12 8.48 -10.28
CA MET A 423 -0.94 8.70 -9.43
C MET A 423 -1.21 9.71 -8.30
N ASN A 424 -2.48 9.85 -7.93
CA ASN A 424 -2.95 10.85 -6.98
C ASN A 424 -3.80 10.17 -5.92
N GLN A 425 -3.28 10.16 -4.70
CA GLN A 425 -3.97 9.63 -3.53
C GLN A 425 -5.01 10.63 -3.05
N THR A 426 -6.20 10.15 -2.70
CA THR A 426 -7.31 10.99 -2.25
C THR A 426 -7.95 10.42 -1.00
N ARG A 427 -8.81 11.19 -0.31
CA ARG A 427 -9.64 10.68 0.78
C ARG A 427 -10.41 9.42 0.35
N SER A 428 -10.93 9.41 -0.88
CA SER A 428 -11.64 8.25 -1.45
C SER A 428 -10.76 7.01 -1.63
N SER A 429 -9.43 7.17 -1.70
CA SER A 429 -8.49 6.03 -1.74
C SER A 429 -8.43 5.32 -0.39
N ASP A 430 -8.37 6.07 0.71
CA ASP A 430 -8.46 5.51 2.07
C ASP A 430 -9.81 4.82 2.31
N VAL A 431 -10.92 5.41 1.80
CA VAL A 431 -12.26 4.81 1.89
C VAL A 431 -12.31 3.46 1.18
N TYR A 432 -11.68 3.33 0.00
CA TYR A 432 -11.59 2.05 -0.71
C TYR A 432 -10.86 0.99 0.12
N SER A 433 -9.67 1.32 0.62
CA SER A 433 -8.88 0.41 1.45
C SER A 433 -9.62 -0.01 2.72
N PHE A 434 -10.36 0.93 3.34
CA PHE A 434 -11.23 0.63 4.47
C PHE A 434 -12.43 -0.27 4.09
N GLY A 435 -12.97 -0.12 2.88
CA GLY A 435 -13.95 -1.03 2.30
C GLY A 435 -13.46 -2.48 2.25
N VAL A 436 -12.21 -2.68 1.80
CA VAL A 436 -11.56 -4.01 1.80
C VAL A 436 -11.38 -4.54 3.23
N VAL A 437 -10.99 -3.69 4.18
CA VAL A 437 -10.91 -4.06 5.61
C VAL A 437 -12.27 -4.51 6.16
N MET A 438 -13.37 -3.84 5.80
CA MET A 438 -14.72 -4.27 6.18
C MET A 438 -15.07 -5.66 5.61
N LEU A 439 -14.78 -5.90 4.32
CA LEU A 439 -15.01 -7.22 3.70
C LEU A 439 -14.16 -8.31 4.35
N GLU A 440 -12.90 -8.01 4.68
CA GLU A 440 -11.99 -8.94 5.33
C GLU A 440 -12.52 -9.30 6.74
N MET A 441 -13.00 -8.32 7.49
CA MET A 441 -13.63 -8.53 8.79
C MET A 441 -14.96 -9.30 8.69
N LEU A 442 -15.75 -9.15 7.63
CA LEU A 442 -16.98 -9.93 7.45
C LEU A 442 -16.72 -11.39 7.06
N THR A 443 -15.76 -11.60 6.16
CA THR A 443 -15.49 -12.92 5.55
C THR A 443 -14.49 -13.76 6.34
N GLY A 444 -13.60 -13.12 7.11
CA GLY A 444 -12.43 -13.78 7.69
C GLY A 444 -11.41 -14.25 6.65
N LYS A 445 -11.55 -13.87 5.37
CA LYS A 445 -10.63 -14.23 4.28
C LYS A 445 -9.61 -13.13 4.05
N ARG A 446 -8.39 -13.51 3.67
CA ARG A 446 -7.36 -12.53 3.28
C ARG A 446 -7.78 -11.79 2.00
N PRO A 447 -7.26 -10.57 1.74
CA PRO A 447 -7.65 -9.76 0.58
C PRO A 447 -7.32 -10.40 -0.77
N ILE A 448 -6.26 -11.23 -0.79
CA ILE A 448 -5.87 -12.06 -1.92
C ILE A 448 -5.79 -13.49 -1.39
N PHE A 449 -6.49 -14.41 -2.03
CA PHE A 449 -6.52 -15.81 -1.63
C PHE A 449 -6.75 -16.70 -2.85
N ILE A 450 -6.51 -18.00 -2.68
CA ILE A 450 -6.77 -19.01 -3.71
C ILE A 450 -8.16 -19.59 -3.47
N ASP A 451 -9.07 -19.49 -4.43
CA ASP A 451 -10.37 -20.13 -4.33
C ASP A 451 -10.24 -21.63 -4.64
N ARG A 452 -10.56 -22.47 -3.67
CA ARG A 452 -10.51 -23.93 -3.82
C ARG A 452 -11.71 -24.49 -4.57
N LYS A 453 -12.78 -23.70 -4.75
CA LYS A 453 -13.97 -24.12 -5.50
C LYS A 453 -13.83 -23.87 -7.01
N GLU A 454 -13.01 -22.90 -7.41
CA GLU A 454 -12.71 -22.57 -8.80
C GLU A 454 -11.26 -22.92 -9.13
N GLU A 455 -10.97 -24.24 -9.20
CA GLU A 455 -9.72 -24.83 -9.71
C GLU A 455 -8.38 -24.27 -9.15
N GLY A 456 -8.39 -23.55 -8.04
CA GLY A 456 -7.18 -22.97 -7.46
C GLY A 456 -6.77 -21.63 -8.07
N GLU A 457 -7.69 -20.89 -8.68
CA GLU A 457 -7.41 -19.54 -9.17
C GLU A 457 -7.17 -18.55 -8.03
N VAL A 458 -6.21 -17.65 -8.24
CA VAL A 458 -5.95 -16.52 -7.35
C VAL A 458 -7.07 -15.50 -7.56
N THR A 459 -7.86 -15.27 -6.52
CA THR A 459 -8.95 -14.29 -6.55
C THR A 459 -8.69 -13.16 -5.55
N ASN A 460 -9.36 -12.03 -5.76
CA ASN A 460 -9.34 -10.91 -4.83
C ASN A 460 -10.68 -10.85 -4.07
N LEU A 461 -10.61 -10.31 -2.85
CA LEU A 461 -11.74 -10.32 -1.93
C LEU A 461 -12.92 -9.47 -2.43
N VAL A 462 -12.66 -8.40 -3.17
CA VAL A 462 -13.71 -7.53 -3.70
C VAL A 462 -14.52 -8.25 -4.78
N ALA A 463 -13.84 -8.83 -5.78
CA ALA A 463 -14.46 -9.60 -6.85
C ALA A 463 -15.22 -10.82 -6.33
N PHE A 464 -14.72 -11.47 -5.27
CA PHE A 464 -15.44 -12.55 -4.58
C PHE A 464 -16.70 -12.07 -3.84
N SER A 465 -16.64 -10.91 -3.19
CA SER A 465 -17.69 -10.48 -2.24
C SER A 465 -18.84 -9.74 -2.90
N LEU A 466 -18.57 -8.89 -3.90
CA LEU A 466 -19.59 -8.02 -4.48
C LEU A 466 -20.78 -8.77 -5.07
N PRO A 467 -20.61 -9.82 -5.90
CA PRO A 467 -21.75 -10.54 -6.45
C PRO A 467 -22.64 -11.15 -5.35
N ILE A 468 -22.04 -11.68 -4.28
CA ILE A 468 -22.77 -12.30 -3.17
C ILE A 468 -23.59 -11.25 -2.39
N ILE A 469 -23.05 -10.05 -2.20
CA ILE A 469 -23.74 -8.95 -1.51
C ILE A 469 -24.89 -8.42 -2.38
N GLU A 470 -24.66 -8.25 -3.68
CA GLU A 470 -25.65 -7.76 -4.64
C GLU A 470 -26.81 -8.74 -4.80
N ASP A 471 -26.54 -10.05 -4.79
CA ASP A 471 -27.55 -11.11 -4.83
C ASP A 471 -28.31 -11.27 -3.49
N GLY A 472 -27.93 -10.53 -2.44
CA GLY A 472 -28.55 -10.60 -1.12
C GLY A 472 -28.26 -11.89 -0.35
N GLU A 473 -27.20 -12.63 -0.72
CA GLU A 473 -26.83 -13.92 -0.13
C GLU A 473 -25.78 -13.78 0.99
N LEU A 474 -25.91 -12.78 1.86
CA LEU A 474 -24.90 -12.43 2.86
C LEU A 474 -24.46 -13.62 3.73
N GLY A 475 -25.38 -14.55 4.07
CA GLY A 475 -25.05 -15.73 4.87
C GLY A 475 -23.94 -16.61 4.26
N ARG A 476 -23.75 -16.59 2.94
CA ARG A 476 -22.64 -17.31 2.26
C ARG A 476 -21.30 -16.57 2.36
N LEU A 477 -21.34 -15.25 2.55
CA LEU A 477 -20.18 -14.39 2.65
C LEU A 477 -19.55 -14.44 4.05
N LEU A 478 -20.39 -14.53 5.09
CA LEU A 478 -19.96 -14.39 6.47
C LEU A 478 -19.01 -15.50 6.93
N ASP A 479 -18.00 -15.08 7.69
CA ASP A 479 -17.13 -15.96 8.45
C ASP A 479 -17.95 -16.89 9.37
N ARG A 480 -17.59 -18.17 9.39
CA ARG A 480 -18.30 -19.21 10.16
C ARG A 480 -17.74 -19.43 11.56
N ARG A 481 -16.68 -18.69 11.94
CA ARG A 481 -16.03 -18.82 13.25
C ARG A 481 -16.82 -18.15 14.39
N PRO A 482 -17.41 -16.96 14.23
CA PRO A 482 -18.41 -16.46 15.17
C PRO A 482 -19.66 -17.36 15.18
N ALA A 483 -20.48 -17.26 16.23
CA ALA A 483 -21.79 -17.89 16.24
C ALA A 483 -22.66 -17.35 15.08
N GLU A 484 -23.61 -18.17 14.62
CA GLU A 484 -24.59 -17.74 13.61
C GLU A 484 -25.30 -16.47 14.11
N PRO A 485 -25.37 -15.42 13.27
CA PRO A 485 -25.94 -14.15 13.70
C PRO A 485 -27.44 -14.28 13.94
N THR A 486 -27.93 -13.61 14.99
CA THR A 486 -29.37 -13.38 15.18
C THR A 486 -29.94 -12.54 14.02
N ALA A 487 -31.26 -12.43 13.91
CA ALA A 487 -31.89 -11.58 12.89
C ALA A 487 -31.43 -10.12 12.94
N ARG A 488 -31.26 -9.55 14.15
CA ARG A 488 -30.78 -8.17 14.33
C ARG A 488 -29.28 -8.04 14.03
N GLN A 489 -28.48 -9.02 14.43
CA GLN A 489 -27.07 -9.05 14.06
C GLN A 489 -26.90 -9.14 12.55
N LEU A 490 -27.72 -9.95 11.89
CA LEU A 490 -27.70 -10.09 10.44
C LEU A 490 -28.08 -8.77 9.74
N GLU A 491 -29.09 -8.05 10.24
CA GLU A 491 -29.46 -6.71 9.74
C GLU A 491 -28.27 -5.73 9.83
N ALA A 492 -27.59 -5.69 10.98
CA ALA A 492 -26.43 -4.84 11.14
C ALA A 492 -25.25 -5.27 10.26
N LEU A 493 -25.00 -6.57 10.10
CA LEU A 493 -23.97 -7.09 9.20
C LEU A 493 -24.27 -6.77 7.73
N GLU A 494 -25.55 -6.78 7.33
CA GLU A 494 -26.02 -6.37 6.00
C GLU A 494 -25.75 -4.88 5.76
N MET A 495 -26.00 -4.02 6.75
CA MET A 495 -25.63 -2.60 6.67
C MET A 495 -24.13 -2.42 6.44
N VAL A 496 -23.29 -3.16 7.17
CA VAL A 496 -21.83 -3.12 7.01
C VAL A 496 -21.42 -3.64 5.63
N ALA A 497 -21.99 -4.75 5.16
CA ALA A 497 -21.66 -5.36 3.87
C ALA A 497 -22.00 -4.44 2.69
N ARG A 498 -23.21 -3.85 2.68
CA ARG A 498 -23.61 -2.88 1.65
C ARG A 498 -22.75 -1.63 1.67
N THR A 499 -22.36 -1.16 2.86
CA THR A 499 -21.46 -0.02 3.00
C THR A 499 -20.07 -0.35 2.46
N ALA A 500 -19.56 -1.54 2.75
CA ALA A 500 -18.30 -2.04 2.18
C ALA A 500 -18.36 -2.10 0.64
N ALA A 501 -19.46 -2.63 0.08
CA ALA A 501 -19.67 -2.68 -1.37
C ALA A 501 -19.69 -1.28 -2.03
N ARG A 502 -20.24 -0.27 -1.35
CA ARG A 502 -20.17 1.14 -1.81
C ARG A 502 -18.76 1.73 -1.68
N CYS A 503 -18.02 1.39 -0.63
CA CYS A 503 -16.66 1.88 -0.42
C CYS A 503 -15.67 1.39 -1.49
N VAL A 504 -15.88 0.17 -2.00
CA VAL A 504 -14.99 -0.47 -2.99
C VAL A 504 -15.41 -0.23 -4.45
N GLN A 505 -16.34 0.69 -4.70
CA GLN A 505 -16.73 1.07 -6.07
C GLN A 505 -15.53 1.60 -6.86
N LEU A 506 -15.49 1.29 -8.15
CA LEU A 506 -14.37 1.68 -9.02
C LEU A 506 -14.25 3.21 -9.09
N GLN A 507 -15.37 3.91 -9.32
CA GLN A 507 -15.38 5.36 -9.45
C GLN A 507 -15.30 6.02 -8.06
N ARG A 508 -14.26 6.82 -7.78
CA ARG A 508 -14.08 7.51 -6.49
C ARG A 508 -15.28 8.36 -6.05
N LYS A 509 -16.03 8.92 -6.99
CA LYS A 509 -17.21 9.78 -6.72
C LYS A 509 -18.44 9.00 -6.23
N GLU A 510 -18.48 7.69 -6.44
CA GLU A 510 -19.59 6.82 -5.99
C GLU A 510 -19.36 6.31 -4.56
N ARG A 511 -18.11 6.45 -4.07
CA ARG A 511 -17.74 6.05 -2.70
C ARG A 511 -18.30 7.06 -1.69
N PRO A 512 -18.82 6.59 -0.55
CA PRO A 512 -19.33 7.47 0.50
C PRO A 512 -18.21 8.29 1.14
N ALA A 513 -18.58 9.39 1.79
CA ALA A 513 -17.67 10.07 2.70
C ALA A 513 -17.41 9.17 3.93
N ILE A 514 -16.21 9.24 4.51
CA ILE A 514 -15.89 8.42 5.70
C ILE A 514 -16.83 8.72 6.88
N SER A 515 -17.33 9.94 7.01
CA SER A 515 -18.31 10.34 8.03
C SER A 515 -19.65 9.61 7.90
N GLU A 516 -20.09 9.33 6.67
CA GLU A 516 -21.28 8.50 6.41
C GLU A 516 -21.02 7.05 6.86
N VAL A 517 -19.83 6.53 6.59
CA VAL A 517 -19.41 5.19 7.01
C VAL A 517 -19.37 5.08 8.54
N VAL A 518 -18.87 6.10 9.24
CA VAL A 518 -18.89 6.19 10.71
C VAL A 518 -20.33 6.11 11.22
N ALA A 519 -21.24 6.93 10.72
CA ALA A 519 -22.64 6.94 11.16
C ALA A 519 -23.35 5.58 10.95
N ILE A 520 -23.06 4.91 9.84
CA ILE A 520 -23.61 3.57 9.56
C ILE A 520 -23.04 2.53 10.55
N LEU A 521 -21.73 2.57 10.83
CA LEU A 521 -21.10 1.67 11.80
C LEU A 521 -21.58 1.90 13.24
N GLU A 522 -21.89 3.15 13.62
CA GLU A 522 -22.52 3.47 14.90
C GLU A 522 -23.91 2.84 15.01
N THR A 523 -24.71 2.99 13.95
CA THR A 523 -26.06 2.40 13.88
C THR A 523 -26.00 0.88 13.94
N ALA A 524 -25.09 0.26 13.17
CA ALA A 524 -24.88 -1.19 13.19
C ALA A 524 -24.45 -1.67 14.58
N LEU A 525 -23.55 -0.96 15.26
CA LEU A 525 -23.13 -1.32 16.61
C LEU A 525 -24.28 -1.20 17.62
N ASP A 526 -25.11 -0.16 17.53
CA ASP A 526 -26.27 0.02 18.41
C ASP A 526 -27.28 -1.13 18.26
N LEU A 527 -27.53 -1.60 17.03
CA LEU A 527 -28.35 -2.80 16.78
C LEU A 527 -27.78 -4.03 17.50
N LEU A 528 -26.46 -4.23 17.47
CA LEU A 528 -25.78 -5.33 18.17
C LEU A 528 -25.81 -5.19 19.69
N LEU A 529 -25.81 -3.98 20.23
CA LEU A 529 -25.86 -3.73 21.67
C LEU A 529 -27.25 -3.97 22.26
N ARG A 530 -28.30 -3.79 21.45
CA ARG A 530 -29.70 -4.01 21.85
C ARG A 530 -30.15 -5.47 21.74
N ASP A 531 -29.26 -6.36 21.27
CA ASP A 531 -29.56 -7.77 21.00
C ASP A 531 -29.36 -8.70 22.22
N GLY A 532 -29.02 -8.16 23.40
CA GLY A 532 -28.85 -8.91 24.65
C GLY A 532 -27.39 -9.21 24.96
#